data_AF-A0A973EVU3-F1
#
_entry.id   AF-A0A973EVU3-F1
#
_cell.length_a   1.000
_cell.length_b   1.000
_cell.length_c   1.000
_cell.angle_alpha   90.00
_cell.angle_beta   90.00
_cell.angle_gamma   90.00
#
_symmetry.space_group_name_H-M   'P 1'
#
loop_
_entity.id
_entity.type
_entity.pdbx_description
1 polymer ?
#
loop_
_entity_poly.entity_id
_entity_poly.type
_entity_poly.pdbx_seq_one_letter_code
_entity_poly.pdbx_strand_id
1 'polypeptide(L)' 'MKTLTSEQRIAQCIWIAGYSGRDVAHEVEITDLIRKYGPGGIVFFREHLPGRLNLPTSTRRFQKYLF' A
#
# COMPACT_ATOMS: atom_id res chain seq x y z
N MET A 1 -11.64 -12.42 -14.59
CA MET A 1 -12.16 -12.70 -13.23
C MET A 1 -12.41 -14.18 -12.90
N LYS A 2 -12.29 -15.15 -13.83
CA LYS A 2 -12.65 -16.57 -13.57
C LYS A 2 -11.55 -17.45 -12.93
N THR A 3 -10.38 -16.89 -12.60
CA THR A 3 -9.18 -17.68 -12.23
C THR A 3 -8.63 -17.41 -10.84
N LEU A 4 -9.27 -16.55 -10.04
CA LEU A 4 -8.83 -16.30 -8.66
C LEU A 4 -9.44 -17.33 -7.72
N THR A 5 -8.63 -17.87 -6.80
CA THR A 5 -9.15 -18.69 -5.69
C THR A 5 -10.05 -17.84 -4.78
N SER A 6 -10.85 -18.49 -3.94
CA SER A 6 -11.70 -17.78 -2.98
C SER A 6 -10.88 -16.86 -2.06
N GLU A 7 -9.69 -17.28 -1.60
CA GLU A 7 -8.82 -16.41 -0.78
C GLU A 7 -8.32 -15.21 -1.58
N GLN A 8 -7.90 -15.41 -2.84
CA GLN A 8 -7.44 -14.31 -3.68
C GLN A 8 -8.56 -13.31 -3.98
N ARG A 9 -9.80 -13.77 -4.14
CA ARG A 9 -10.97 -12.89 -4.30
C ARG A 9 -11.25 -12.07 -3.05
N ILE A 10 -11.11 -12.67 -1.87
CA ILE A 10 -11.26 -11.97 -0.59
C ILE A 10 -10.13 -10.94 -0.42
N ALA A 11 -8.90 -11.30 -0.76
CA ALA A 11 -7.76 -10.38 -0.69
C ALA A 11 -7.98 -9.13 -1.56
N GLN A 12 -8.58 -9.28 -2.74
CA GLN A 12 -8.94 -8.15 -3.61
C GLN A 12 -9.98 -7.18 -3.00
N CYS A 13 -10.72 -7.60 -1.97
CA CYS A 13 -11.65 -6.73 -1.24
C CYS A 13 -10.99 -6.01 -0.05
N ILE A 14 -9.73 -6.34 0.29
CA ILE A 14 -9.02 -5.78 1.44
C ILE A 14 -8.06 -4.68 0.98
N TRP A 15 -8.11 -3.55 1.68
CA TRP A 15 -7.25 -2.40 1.43
C TRP A 15 -6.39 -2.13 2.66
N ILE A 16 -5.08 -2.00 2.47
CA ILE A 16 -4.11 -1.81 3.56
C ILE A 16 -3.82 -0.32 3.73
N ALA A 17 -3.80 0.18 4.96
CA ALA A 17 -3.38 1.55 5.25
C ALA A 17 -1.84 1.65 5.23
N GLY A 18 -1.29 2.47 4.33
CA GLY A 18 0.13 2.80 4.29
C GLY A 18 0.37 4.23 4.79
N TYR A 19 1.26 4.40 5.78
CA TYR A 19 1.55 5.71 6.36
C TYR A 19 2.91 6.25 5.90
N SER A 20 2.93 7.48 5.40
CA SER A 20 4.15 8.09 4.82
C SER A 20 5.16 8.63 5.85
N GLY A 21 4.91 8.46 7.15
CA GLY A 21 5.78 8.93 8.25
C GLY A 21 6.42 7.80 9.06
N ARG A 22 6.18 6.55 8.68
CA ARG A 22 6.68 5.37 9.41
C ARG A 22 8.03 4.91 8.86
N ASP A 23 8.80 4.28 9.74
CA ASP A 23 10.15 3.77 9.45
C ASP A 23 10.15 2.65 8.38
N VAL A 24 11.32 2.34 7.84
CA VAL A 24 11.56 1.34 6.77
C VAL A 24 10.94 -0.02 7.10
N ALA A 25 10.87 -0.39 8.38
CA ALA A 25 10.20 -1.61 8.84
C ALA A 25 8.73 -1.70 8.38
N HIS A 26 8.02 -0.57 8.37
CA HIS A 26 6.62 -0.52 7.94
C HIS A 26 6.48 -0.71 6.42
N GLU A 27 7.43 -0.21 5.63
CA GLU A 27 7.48 -0.44 4.19
C GLU A 27 7.75 -1.92 3.87
N VAL A 28 8.63 -2.58 4.63
CA VAL A 28 8.92 -4.01 4.50
C VAL A 28 7.69 -4.85 4.85
N GLU A 29 7.03 -4.56 5.98
CA GLU A 29 5.80 -5.25 6.39
C GLU A 29 4.69 -5.15 5.33
N ILE A 30 4.46 -3.96 4.78
CA ILE A 30 3.46 -3.75 3.72
C ILE A 30 3.87 -4.52 2.46
N THR A 31 5.16 -4.50 2.09
CA THR A 31 5.67 -5.21 0.92
C THR A 31 5.47 -6.72 1.04
N ASP A 32 5.71 -7.28 2.22
CA ASP A 32 5.53 -8.71 2.47
C ASP A 32 4.05 -9.10 2.46
N LEU A 33 3.16 -8.25 2.99
CA LEU A 33 1.71 -8.46 2.92
C LEU A 33 1.20 -8.46 1.47
N ILE A 34 1.72 -7.56 0.63
CA ILE A 34 1.36 -7.51 -0.79
C ILE A 34 1.79 -8.78 -1.51
N ARG A 35 3.06 -9.17 -1.33
CA ARG A 35 3.63 -10.38 -1.97
C ARG A 35 2.92 -11.65 -1.54
N LYS A 36 2.53 -11.73 -0.27
CA LYS A 36 1.93 -12.93 0.30
C LYS A 36 0.46 -13.10 -0.05
N TYR A 37 -0.30 -12.00 -0.06
CA TYR A 37 -1.76 -12.09 -0.16
C TYR A 37 -2.37 -11.42 -1.40
N GLY A 38 -1.67 -10.52 -2.08
CA GLY A 38 -2.22 -9.79 -3.21
C GLY A 38 -3.48 -8.99 -2.86
N PRO A 39 -3.43 -8.08 -1.88
CA PRO A 39 -4.56 -7.25 -1.49
C PRO A 39 -5.01 -6.35 -2.65
N GLY A 40 -6.28 -5.94 -2.65
CA GLY A 40 -6.88 -5.14 -3.72
C GLY A 40 -6.27 -3.75 -3.88
N GLY A 41 -5.64 -3.21 -2.83
CA GLY A 41 -4.97 -1.92 -2.91
C GLY A 41 -4.38 -1.46 -1.58
N ILE A 42 -3.72 -0.30 -1.64
CA ILE A 42 -3.15 0.39 -0.48
C ILE A 42 -3.75 1.79 -0.43
N VAL A 43 -4.28 2.18 0.73
CA VAL A 43 -4.70 3.56 1.01
C VAL A 43 -3.55 4.28 1.70
N PHE A 44 -3.01 5.31 1.06
CA PHE A 44 -1.95 6.10 1.67
C PHE A 44 -2.51 7.22 2.53
N PHE A 45 -2.14 7.20 3.81
CA PHE A 45 -2.43 8.26 4.75
C PHE A 45 -1.17 9.08 5.02
N ARG A 46 -1.29 10.40 4.87
CA ARG A 46 -0.26 11.34 5.30
C ARG A 46 -0.48 11.63 6.78
N GLU A 47 0.50 11.36 7.62
CA GLU A 47 0.51 11.92 8.97
C GLU A 47 0.59 13.44 8.83
N HIS A 48 -0.38 14.16 9.43
CA HIS A 48 -0.45 15.61 9.34
C HIS A 48 0.74 16.22 10.10
N LEU A 49 1.82 16.51 9.38
CA LEU A 49 2.85 17.43 9.84
C LEU A 49 2.33 18.87 9.61
N PRO A 50 2.34 19.76 10.62
CA PRO A 50 1.93 21.14 10.44
C PRO A 50 3.02 21.85 9.63
N GLY A 51 2.85 21.87 8.31
CA GLY A 51 3.81 22.47 7.39
C GLY A 51 3.64 21.90 5.99
N ARG A 52 3.16 22.72 5.06
CA ARG A 52 2.94 22.36 3.64
C ARG A 52 4.19 21.70 3.04
N LEU A 53 4.11 20.41 2.72
CA LEU A 53 5.02 19.76 1.78
C LEU A 53 4.24 19.18 0.60
N ASN A 54 4.62 19.62 -0.61
CA ASN A 54 3.99 19.32 -1.88
C ASN A 54 3.82 17.80 -2.10
N LEU A 55 2.60 17.41 -2.50
CA LEU A 55 2.15 16.04 -2.78
C LEU A 55 2.90 15.22 -3.88
N PRO A 56 3.68 15.77 -4.83
CA PRO A 56 4.17 14.97 -5.96
C PRO A 56 5.24 13.91 -5.63
N THR A 57 5.96 14.02 -4.51
CA THR A 57 7.21 13.26 -4.32
C THR A 57 6.99 11.88 -3.67
N SER A 58 5.97 11.71 -2.82
CA SER A 58 5.74 10.46 -2.07
C SER A 58 4.96 9.40 -2.84
N THR A 59 4.05 9.80 -3.75
CA THR A 59 3.26 8.88 -4.59
C THR A 59 4.13 8.10 -5.59
N ARG A 60 5.23 8.68 -6.06
CA ARG A 60 6.15 8.05 -7.01
C ARG A 60 6.92 6.85 -6.45
N ARG A 61 7.12 6.78 -5.12
CA ARG A 61 7.96 5.72 -4.50
C ARG A 61 7.28 4.36 -4.46
N PHE A 62 5.96 4.35 -4.30
CA PHE A 62 5.17 3.11 -4.22
C PHE A 62 4.57 2.68 -5.57
N GLN A 63 4.50 3.57 -6.56
CA GLN A 63 4.10 3.20 -7.92
C GLN A 63 5.00 2.12 -8.55
N LYS A 64 6.27 2.00 -8.13
CA LYS A 64 7.22 0.98 -8.64
C LYS A 64 6.85 -0.45 -8.21
N TYR A 65 5.98 -0.63 -7.23
CA TYR A 65 5.53 -1.94 -6.76
C TYR A 65 4.14 -2.33 -7.27
N LEU A 66 3.52 -1.47 -8.08
CA LEU A 66 2.16 -1.64 -8.60
C LEU A 66 2.11 -2.06 -10.08
N PHE A 67 3.25 -2.20 -10.77
CA PHE A 67 3.38 -2.78 -12.11
C PHE A 67 4.70 -3.53 -12.28
#